data_AF-A0A916RTT3-F1
#
_entry.id   AF-A0A916RTT3-F1
#
_cell.length_a   1.000
_cell.length_b   1.000
_cell.length_c   1.000
_cell.angle_alpha   90.00
_cell.angle_beta   90.00
_cell.angle_gamma   90.00
#
_symmetry.space_group_name_H-M   'P 1'
#
loop_
_entity.id
_entity.type
_entity.pdbx_description
1 polymer ?
#
loop_
_entity_poly.entity_id
_entity_poly.type
_entity_poly.pdbx_seq_one_letter_code
_entity_poly.pdbx_strand_id
1 'polypeptide(L)'
;MLYIRKLFQRHKLLMSINIIYFFIILSSMALTWLIRTEFAIEHNSQMVIRAPWNEIFIQNVSVSFLMIVLGIFSFGIISIFIGVYNLYTFAVTIDHAYNISESYLYTFSIIMTHGIVEIPAIAISLYISTLSLRYLFNYTYRKEMFRIQSVNSFFKIILVITLMLLVGSFIEAYVTPKIVEIVMYSGEWYFDY
;
A
#
# COMPACT_ATOMS: atom_id res chain seq x y z
N MET A 1 7.38 18.97 34.12
CA MET A 1 6.75 17.68 34.52
C MET A 1 5.26 17.80 34.89
N LEU A 2 4.82 18.77 35.70
CA LEU A 2 3.41 18.91 36.14
C LEU A 2 2.40 19.09 34.98
N TYR A 3 2.79 19.84 33.94
CA TYR A 3 1.93 20.09 32.78
C TYR A 3 1.67 18.83 31.94
N ILE A 4 2.71 18.01 31.74
CA ILE A 4 2.62 16.72 31.03
C ILE A 4 1.72 15.75 31.80
N ARG A 5 1.83 15.70 33.13
CA ARG A 5 0.99 14.85 33.99
C ARG A 5 -0.50 15.23 33.93
N LYS A 6 -0.80 16.54 33.89
CA LYS A 6 -2.17 17.08 33.73
C LYS A 6 -2.76 16.77 32.34
N LEU A 7 -1.94 16.89 31.30
CA LEU A 7 -2.31 16.53 29.93
C LEU A 7 -2.62 15.03 29.82
N PHE A 8 -1.77 14.18 30.42
CA PHE A 8 -1.96 12.73 30.46
C PHE A 8 -3.27 12.37 31.15
N GLN A 9 -3.56 12.92 32.33
CA GLN A 9 -4.81 12.63 33.05
C GLN A 9 -6.06 13.07 32.29
N ARG A 10 -6.01 14.21 31.59
CA ARG A 10 -7.15 14.77 30.85
C ARG A 10 -7.50 13.98 29.58
N HIS A 11 -6.50 13.32 28.98
CA HIS A 11 -6.64 12.59 27.70
C HIS A 11 -6.27 11.10 27.81
N LYS A 12 -6.25 10.54 29.02
CA LYS A 12 -5.91 9.13 29.31
C LYS A 12 -6.66 8.16 28.40
N LEU A 13 -7.97 8.37 28.21
CA LEU A 13 -8.81 7.55 27.35
C LEU A 13 -8.33 7.57 25.88
N LEU A 14 -8.01 8.76 25.34
CA LEU A 14 -7.50 8.91 23.97
C LEU A 14 -6.13 8.25 23.81
N MET A 15 -5.26 8.34 24.82
CA MET A 15 -3.97 7.67 24.79
C MET A 15 -4.11 6.14 24.84
N SER A 16 -5.00 5.62 25.70
CA SER A 16 -5.31 4.19 25.75
C SER A 16 -5.86 3.67 24.43
N ILE A 17 -6.75 4.42 23.78
CA ILE A 17 -7.28 4.09 22.46
C ILE A 17 -6.16 4.05 21.41
N ASN A 18 -5.27 5.04 21.37
CA ASN A 18 -4.15 5.06 20.41
C ASN A 18 -3.16 3.91 20.63
N ILE A 19 -2.90 3.51 21.89
CA ILE A 19 -2.05 2.35 22.21
C ILE A 19 -2.71 1.06 21.73
N ILE A 20 -4.02 0.89 21.94
CA ILE A 20 -4.75 -0.28 21.45
C ILE A 20 -4.71 -0.33 19.92
N TYR A 21 -4.94 0.81 19.25
CA TYR A 21 -4.79 0.90 17.79
C TYR A 21 -3.39 0.50 17.37
N PHE A 22 -2.34 1.05 17.99
CA PHE A 22 -0.92 0.70 17.74
C PHE A 22 -0.68 -0.81 17.71
N PHE A 23 -1.19 -1.53 18.71
CA PHE A 23 -1.06 -2.99 18.78
C PHE A 23 -1.89 -3.73 17.72
N ILE A 24 -3.09 -3.26 17.39
CA ILE A 24 -3.90 -3.83 16.29
C ILE A 24 -3.16 -3.71 14.95
N ILE A 25 -2.43 -2.60 14.72
CA ILE A 25 -1.66 -2.40 13.50
C ILE A 25 -0.44 -3.31 13.47
N LEU A 26 0.32 -3.37 14.56
CA LEU A 26 1.44 -4.29 14.70
C LEU A 26 1.01 -5.73 14.45
N SER A 27 -0.14 -6.13 15.00
CA SER A 27 -0.70 -7.46 14.73
C SER A 27 -1.16 -7.63 13.28
N SER A 28 -1.75 -6.60 12.65
CA SER A 28 -2.18 -6.70 11.25
C SER A 28 -1.00 -6.78 10.28
N MET A 29 0.07 -6.01 10.53
CA MET A 29 1.30 -6.03 9.74
C MET A 29 2.04 -7.35 9.93
N ALA A 30 2.12 -7.86 11.17
CA ALA A 30 2.67 -9.17 11.46
C ALA A 30 1.84 -10.31 10.82
N LEU A 31 0.51 -10.19 10.80
CA LEU A 31 -0.38 -11.15 10.17
C LEU A 31 -0.22 -11.15 8.64
N THR A 32 -0.19 -9.99 7.98
CA THR A 32 0.09 -9.91 6.54
C THR A 32 1.48 -10.44 6.18
N TRP A 33 2.47 -10.23 7.05
CA TRP A 33 3.81 -10.78 6.86
C TRP A 33 3.82 -12.31 6.99
N LEU A 34 3.17 -12.85 8.03
CA LEU A 34 3.02 -14.30 8.26
C LEU A 34 2.30 -15.00 7.10
N ILE A 35 1.15 -14.47 6.67
CA ILE A 35 0.38 -15.01 5.55
C ILE A 35 1.20 -15.00 4.26
N ARG A 36 1.96 -13.91 3.99
CA ARG A 36 2.80 -13.81 2.79
C ARG A 36 3.96 -14.80 2.81
N THR A 37 4.59 -15.04 3.96
CA THR A 37 5.68 -16.02 4.08
C THR A 37 5.20 -17.44 3.93
N GLU A 38 4.04 -17.82 4.48
CA GLU A 38 3.51 -19.17 4.30
C GLU A 38 3.18 -19.44 2.83
N PHE A 39 2.55 -18.49 2.14
CA PHE A 39 2.21 -18.61 0.71
C PHE A 39 3.45 -18.70 -0.19
N ALA A 40 4.53 -18.00 0.16
CA ALA A 40 5.79 -18.04 -0.58
C ALA A 40 6.59 -19.33 -0.36
N ILE A 41 6.45 -19.98 0.81
CA ILE A 41 7.17 -21.21 1.16
C ILE A 41 6.52 -22.44 0.51
N GLU A 42 5.20 -22.45 0.34
CA GLU A 42 4.46 -23.60 -0.19
C GLU A 42 4.61 -23.76 -1.72
N HIS A 43 4.90 -22.68 -2.44
CA HIS A 43 4.98 -22.66 -3.91
C HIS A 43 6.41 -22.68 -4.48
N ASN A 44 7.30 -23.45 -3.86
CA ASN A 44 8.63 -23.70 -4.38
C ASN A 44 8.65 -24.97 -5.27
N SER A 45 8.06 -24.89 -6.46
CA SER A 45 8.44 -25.70 -7.62
C SER A 45 7.76 -25.20 -8.89
N GLN A 46 8.55 -24.54 -9.74
CA GLN A 46 8.29 -24.32 -11.17
C GLN A 46 6.89 -23.85 -11.56
N MET A 47 6.69 -22.54 -11.60
CA MET A 47 6.01 -21.81 -12.67
C MET A 47 5.99 -20.32 -12.30
N VAL A 48 6.02 -19.45 -13.30
CA VAL A 48 5.56 -18.05 -13.15
C VAL A 48 4.09 -18.15 -12.76
N ILE A 49 3.80 -18.23 -11.46
CA ILE A 49 2.43 -18.32 -10.97
C ILE A 49 1.78 -16.98 -11.31
N ARG A 50 0.94 -17.01 -12.34
CA ARG A 50 0.07 -15.88 -12.70
C ARG A 50 -0.95 -15.76 -11.58
N ALA A 51 -0.69 -14.88 -10.61
CA ALA A 51 -1.68 -14.56 -9.59
C ALA A 51 -2.96 -14.07 -10.30
N PRO A 52 -4.14 -14.61 -9.95
CA PRO A 52 -5.35 -14.23 -10.62
C PRO A 52 -5.72 -12.79 -10.23
N TRP A 53 -6.26 -12.03 -11.19
CA TRP A 53 -6.52 -10.59 -11.03
C TRP A 53 -7.35 -10.27 -9.78
N ASN A 54 -8.27 -11.16 -9.37
CA ASN A 54 -9.12 -10.96 -8.20
C ASN A 54 -8.33 -11.00 -6.89
N GLU A 55 -7.28 -11.82 -6.78
CA GLU A 55 -6.42 -11.87 -5.58
C GLU A 55 -5.58 -10.60 -5.48
N ILE A 56 -4.96 -10.19 -6.59
CA ILE A 56 -4.19 -8.94 -6.71
C ILE A 56 -5.09 -7.75 -6.34
N PHE A 57 -6.29 -7.70 -6.93
CA PHE A 57 -7.26 -6.63 -6.67
C PHE A 57 -7.67 -6.57 -5.21
N ILE A 58 -8.06 -7.71 -4.60
CA ILE A 58 -8.48 -7.76 -3.21
C ILE A 58 -7.34 -7.35 -2.29
N GLN A 59 -6.11 -7.79 -2.55
CA GLN A 59 -4.94 -7.41 -1.78
C GLN A 59 -4.70 -5.89 -1.85
N ASN A 60 -4.62 -5.31 -3.05
CA ASN A 60 -4.31 -3.91 -3.25
C ASN A 60 -5.42 -2.98 -2.71
N VAL A 61 -6.69 -3.36 -2.88
CA VAL A 61 -7.83 -2.65 -2.28
C VAL A 61 -7.81 -2.75 -0.77
N SER A 62 -7.53 -3.93 -0.21
CA SER A 62 -7.47 -4.12 1.25
C SER A 62 -6.38 -3.27 1.88
N VAL A 63 -5.18 -3.25 1.29
CA VAL A 63 -4.07 -2.43 1.74
C VAL A 63 -4.42 -0.93 1.68
N SER A 64 -4.99 -0.47 0.56
CA SER A 64 -5.41 0.93 0.40
C SER A 64 -6.52 1.33 1.38
N PHE A 65 -7.50 0.44 1.61
CA PHE A 65 -8.58 0.68 2.54
C PHE A 65 -8.08 0.71 3.99
N LEU A 66 -7.22 -0.23 4.39
CA LEU A 66 -6.56 -0.23 5.70
C LEU A 66 -5.73 1.04 5.89
N MET A 67 -4.97 1.46 4.87
CA MET A 67 -4.24 2.73 4.90
C MET A 67 -5.16 3.90 5.19
N ILE A 68 -6.28 4.03 4.47
CA ILE A 68 -7.23 5.13 4.65
C ILE A 68 -7.84 5.09 6.05
N VAL A 69 -8.45 3.97 6.43
CA VAL A 69 -9.21 3.86 7.68
C VAL A 69 -8.30 4.04 8.89
N LEU A 70 -7.22 3.27 8.97
CA LEU A 70 -6.31 3.35 10.11
C LEU A 70 -5.61 4.70 10.15
N GLY A 71 -5.24 5.25 9.00
CA GLY A 71 -4.69 6.60 8.94
C GLY A 71 -5.62 7.67 9.47
N ILE A 72 -6.91 7.64 9.13
CA ILE A 72 -7.87 8.59 9.67
C ILE A 72 -7.92 8.49 11.20
N PHE A 73 -7.90 7.27 11.77
CA PHE A 73 -7.88 7.11 13.23
C PHE A 73 -6.58 7.55 13.89
N SER A 74 -5.44 7.50 13.19
CA SER A 74 -4.12 7.87 13.72
C SER A 74 -3.55 9.19 13.22
N PHE A 75 -4.37 10.06 12.64
CA PHE A 75 -3.89 11.30 12.02
C PHE A 75 -2.80 11.09 10.95
N GLY A 76 -2.91 10.02 10.17
CA GLY A 76 -2.03 9.67 9.04
C GLY A 76 -0.76 8.87 9.41
N ILE A 77 -0.40 8.78 10.70
CA ILE A 77 0.85 8.13 11.15
C ILE A 77 0.92 6.67 10.67
N ILE A 78 -0.15 5.90 10.83
CA ILE A 78 -0.18 4.49 10.44
C ILE A 78 -0.02 4.32 8.93
N SER A 79 -0.69 5.14 8.14
CA SER A 79 -0.60 5.06 6.68
C SER A 79 0.81 5.32 6.18
N ILE A 80 1.58 6.14 6.89
CA ILE A 80 3.01 6.33 6.59
C ILE A 80 3.76 5.02 6.81
N PHE A 81 3.55 4.33 7.94
CA PHE A 81 4.18 3.02 8.19
C PHE A 81 3.78 1.97 7.16
N ILE A 82 2.49 1.87 6.81
CA ILE A 82 2.03 0.94 5.77
C ILE A 82 2.62 1.32 4.40
N GLY A 83 2.66 2.61 4.07
CA GLY A 83 3.26 3.10 2.82
C GLY A 83 4.75 2.80 2.72
N VAL A 84 5.51 3.02 3.81
CA VAL A 84 6.94 2.66 3.88
C VAL A 84 7.13 1.16 3.76
N TYR A 85 6.28 0.36 4.41
CA TYR A 85 6.33 -1.10 4.28
C TYR A 85 6.06 -1.56 2.84
N ASN A 86 5.06 -0.99 2.16
CA ASN A 86 4.80 -1.26 0.75
C ASN A 86 5.98 -0.89 -0.15
N LEU A 87 6.63 0.26 0.09
CA LEU A 87 7.85 0.67 -0.62
C LEU A 87 9.02 -0.29 -0.36
N TYR A 88 9.15 -0.80 0.87
CA TYR A 88 10.15 -1.81 1.21
C TYR A 88 9.90 -3.13 0.49
N THR A 89 8.67 -3.65 0.52
CA THR A 89 8.32 -4.89 -0.19
C THR A 89 8.50 -4.75 -1.70
N PHE A 90 8.19 -3.58 -2.22
CA PHE A 90 8.43 -3.23 -3.62
C PHE A 90 9.93 -3.27 -3.94
N ALA A 91 10.77 -2.62 -3.13
CA ALA A 91 12.23 -2.64 -3.31
C ALA A 91 12.82 -4.06 -3.27
N VAL A 92 12.34 -4.92 -2.37
CA VAL A 92 12.73 -6.34 -2.32
C VAL A 92 12.33 -7.07 -3.61
N THR A 93 11.15 -6.79 -4.16
CA THR A 93 10.73 -7.36 -5.46
C THR A 93 11.60 -6.88 -6.62
N ILE A 94 12.03 -5.61 -6.62
CA ILE A 94 12.98 -5.08 -7.62
C ILE A 94 14.29 -5.86 -7.57
N ASP A 95 14.87 -5.97 -6.37
CA ASP A 95 16.14 -6.66 -6.15
C ASP A 95 16.05 -8.14 -6.58
N HIS A 96 14.98 -8.82 -6.18
CA HIS A 96 14.74 -10.21 -6.57
C HIS A 96 14.57 -10.38 -8.10
N ALA A 97 13.80 -9.51 -8.75
CA ALA A 97 13.61 -9.55 -10.21
C ALA A 97 14.92 -9.30 -10.96
N TYR A 98 15.77 -8.39 -10.47
CA TYR A 98 17.09 -8.17 -11.04
C TYR A 98 18.02 -9.36 -10.82
N ASN A 99 18.05 -9.95 -9.62
CA ASN A 99 18.91 -11.09 -9.32
C ASN A 99 18.53 -12.36 -10.12
N ILE A 100 17.27 -12.51 -10.54
CA ILE A 100 16.85 -13.60 -11.42
C ILE A 100 17.22 -13.33 -12.87
N SER A 101 17.04 -12.08 -13.34
CA SER A 101 17.11 -11.77 -14.76
C SER A 101 18.43 -11.16 -15.23
N GLU A 102 19.23 -10.64 -14.31
CA GLU A 102 20.38 -9.77 -14.54
C GLU A 102 20.10 -8.59 -15.49
N SER A 103 18.82 -8.20 -15.62
CA SER A 103 18.35 -7.26 -16.64
C SER A 103 17.51 -6.14 -16.04
N TYR A 104 18.05 -4.91 -16.10
CA TYR A 104 17.32 -3.71 -15.71
C TYR A 104 16.04 -3.51 -16.54
N LEU A 105 16.05 -3.91 -17.82
CA LEU A 105 14.89 -3.77 -18.70
C LEU A 105 13.76 -4.74 -18.30
N TYR A 106 14.12 -5.98 -17.93
CA TYR A 106 13.17 -6.96 -17.40
C TYR A 106 12.53 -6.46 -16.09
N THR A 107 13.38 -6.06 -15.13
CA THR A 107 12.93 -5.54 -13.84
C THR A 107 12.03 -4.32 -14.00
N PHE A 108 12.43 -3.35 -14.83
CA PHE A 108 11.63 -2.17 -15.13
C PHE A 108 10.27 -2.55 -15.75
N SER A 109 10.25 -3.52 -16.66
CA SER A 109 9.04 -3.94 -17.37
C SER A 109 8.03 -4.61 -16.46
N ILE A 110 8.48 -5.42 -15.49
CA ILE A 110 7.61 -6.01 -14.45
C ILE A 110 6.94 -4.90 -13.65
N ILE A 111 7.73 -3.92 -13.22
CA ILE A 111 7.31 -2.89 -12.27
C ILE A 111 6.39 -1.85 -12.91
N MET A 112 6.82 -1.30 -14.04
CA MET A 112 6.23 -0.07 -14.56
C MET A 112 4.89 -0.30 -15.25
N THR A 113 4.65 -1.52 -15.75
CA THR A 113 3.41 -1.88 -16.43
C THR A 113 2.19 -1.62 -15.55
N HIS A 114 2.16 -2.19 -14.34
CA HIS A 114 1.05 -2.01 -13.41
C HIS A 114 1.30 -0.86 -12.42
N GLY A 115 2.56 -0.62 -12.02
CA GLY A 115 2.93 0.40 -11.04
C GLY A 115 2.53 1.83 -11.43
N ILE A 116 2.41 2.15 -12.72
CA ILE A 116 1.94 3.47 -13.19
C ILE A 116 0.52 3.79 -12.73
N VAL A 117 -0.32 2.77 -12.48
CA VAL A 117 -1.70 2.95 -12.00
C VAL A 117 -1.77 2.80 -10.48
N GLU A 118 -1.04 1.84 -9.91
CA GLU A 118 -1.14 1.52 -8.49
C GLU A 118 -0.45 2.53 -7.57
N ILE A 119 0.72 3.04 -7.97
CA ILE A 119 1.47 4.02 -7.17
C ILE A 119 0.64 5.30 -6.96
N PRO A 120 0.01 5.89 -8.00
CA PRO A 120 -0.91 7.01 -7.79
C PRO A 120 -2.10 6.66 -6.89
N ALA A 121 -2.68 5.47 -7.02
CA ALA A 121 -3.80 5.05 -6.17
C ALA A 121 -3.39 4.99 -4.68
N ILE A 122 -2.21 4.41 -4.37
CA ILE A 122 -1.64 4.38 -3.02
C ILE A 122 -1.33 5.79 -2.51
N ALA A 123 -0.79 6.67 -3.36
CA ALA A 123 -0.50 8.05 -2.98
C ALA A 123 -1.79 8.83 -2.63
N ILE A 124 -2.87 8.63 -3.37
CA ILE A 124 -4.18 9.22 -3.06
C ILE A 124 -4.73 8.63 -1.75
N SER A 125 -4.59 7.32 -1.52
CA SER A 125 -4.96 6.67 -0.26
C SER A 125 -4.23 7.30 0.94
N LEU A 126 -2.91 7.52 0.83
CA LEU A 126 -2.12 8.21 1.85
C LEU A 126 -2.58 9.64 2.08
N TYR A 127 -2.88 10.40 1.01
CA TYR A 127 -3.40 11.75 1.15
C TYR A 127 -4.75 11.78 1.86
N ILE A 128 -5.68 10.88 1.53
CA ILE A 128 -7.00 10.82 2.15
C ILE A 128 -6.91 10.41 3.61
N SER A 129 -5.97 9.54 3.95
CA SER A 129 -5.79 9.08 5.32
C SER A 129 -5.46 10.20 6.32
N THR A 130 -4.89 11.31 5.84
CA THR A 130 -4.58 12.50 6.67
C THR A 130 -5.80 13.40 6.97
N LEU A 131 -7.02 13.00 6.59
CA LEU A 131 -8.24 13.81 6.77
C LEU A 131 -8.44 14.31 8.20
N SER A 132 -8.27 13.45 9.20
CA SER A 132 -8.41 13.81 10.62
C SER A 132 -7.33 14.78 11.09
N LEU A 133 -6.11 14.66 10.56
CA LEU A 133 -5.01 15.58 10.86
C LEU A 133 -5.33 16.97 10.31
N ARG A 134 -5.77 17.04 9.05
CA ARG A 134 -6.21 18.30 8.42
C ARG A 134 -7.34 18.95 9.22
N TYR A 135 -8.32 18.16 9.65
CA TYR A 135 -9.42 18.64 10.47
C TYR A 135 -8.94 19.21 11.82
N LEU A 136 -8.04 18.49 12.50
CA LEU A 136 -7.45 18.92 13.76
C LEU A 136 -6.67 20.25 13.62
N PHE A 137 -5.90 20.40 12.54
CA PHE A 137 -5.19 21.64 12.25
C PHE A 137 -6.16 22.80 12.01
N ASN A 138 -7.17 22.63 11.16
CA ASN A 138 -8.15 23.70 10.91
C ASN A 138 -8.88 24.12 12.19
N TYR A 139 -9.26 23.16 13.03
CA TYR A 139 -9.91 23.41 14.30
C TYR A 139 -9.00 24.15 15.30
N THR A 140 -7.75 23.71 15.44
CA THR A 140 -6.79 24.27 16.41
C THR A 140 -6.42 25.71 16.08
N TYR A 141 -6.19 26.01 14.80
CA TYR A 141 -5.79 27.34 14.35
C TYR A 141 -6.96 28.25 13.98
N ARG A 142 -8.20 27.74 14.06
CA ARG A 142 -9.44 28.45 13.69
C ARG A 142 -9.37 29.10 12.29
N LYS A 143 -8.70 28.41 11.36
CA LYS A 143 -8.45 28.85 9.99
C LYS A 143 -8.55 27.66 9.05
N GLU A 144 -9.06 27.87 7.84
CA GLU A 144 -9.08 26.84 6.80
C GLU A 144 -7.71 26.73 6.13
N MET A 145 -6.73 26.16 6.84
CA MET A 145 -5.38 25.98 6.31
C MET A 145 -5.32 24.83 5.30
N PHE A 146 -6.14 23.80 5.52
CA PHE A 146 -6.18 22.61 4.69
C PHE A 146 -7.59 22.35 4.16
N ARG A 147 -7.68 21.88 2.92
CA ARG A 147 -8.96 21.48 2.33
C ARG A 147 -9.47 20.20 2.99
N ILE A 148 -10.70 20.25 3.49
CA ILE A 148 -11.46 19.08 3.96
C ILE A 148 -12.45 18.71 2.87
N GLN A 149 -12.43 17.46 2.43
CA GLN A 149 -13.36 16.97 1.41
C GLN A 149 -14.77 16.85 2.00
N SER A 150 -15.78 17.15 1.19
CA SER A 150 -17.15 16.77 1.53
C SER A 150 -17.29 15.24 1.58
N VAL A 151 -18.30 14.73 2.27
CA VAL A 151 -18.61 13.29 2.31
C VAL A 151 -18.78 12.71 0.90
N ASN A 152 -19.49 13.43 0.02
CA ASN A 152 -19.65 13.03 -1.38
C ASN A 152 -18.32 12.98 -2.13
N SER A 153 -17.45 13.97 -1.92
CA SER A 153 -16.11 13.99 -2.52
C SER A 153 -15.24 12.85 -1.99
N PHE A 154 -15.34 12.52 -0.70
CA PHE A 154 -14.62 11.41 -0.09
C PHE A 154 -14.98 10.07 -0.73
N PHE A 155 -16.27 9.75 -0.86
CA PHE A 155 -16.70 8.52 -1.53
C PHE A 155 -16.33 8.46 -3.01
N LYS A 156 -16.39 9.59 -3.72
CA LYS A 156 -15.91 9.67 -5.12
C LYS A 156 -14.43 9.34 -5.23
N ILE A 157 -13.61 9.82 -4.28
CA ILE A 157 -12.18 9.54 -4.29
C ILE A 157 -11.92 8.06 -3.99
N ILE A 158 -12.63 7.47 -3.02
CA ILE A 158 -12.55 6.02 -2.77
C ILE A 158 -12.90 5.23 -4.03
N LEU A 159 -14.00 5.59 -4.72
CA LEU A 159 -14.39 4.94 -5.97
C LEU A 159 -13.30 5.04 -7.04
N VAL A 160 -12.68 6.22 -7.19
CA VAL A 160 -11.56 6.41 -8.13
C VAL A 160 -10.37 5.52 -7.76
N ILE A 161 -9.98 5.46 -6.49
CA ILE A 161 -8.90 4.57 -6.01
C ILE A 161 -9.23 3.12 -6.36
N THR A 162 -10.43 2.65 -6.03
CA THR A 162 -10.87 1.27 -6.31
C THR A 162 -10.83 0.96 -7.82
N LEU A 163 -11.31 1.89 -8.67
CA LEU A 163 -11.27 1.70 -10.12
C LEU A 163 -9.83 1.68 -10.66
N MET A 164 -8.94 2.53 -10.15
CA MET A 164 -7.52 2.51 -10.51
C MET A 164 -6.90 1.16 -10.14
N LEU A 165 -7.12 0.67 -8.93
CA LEU A 165 -6.59 -0.63 -8.49
C LEU A 165 -7.19 -1.80 -9.28
N LEU A 166 -8.45 -1.71 -9.71
CA LEU A 166 -9.05 -2.70 -10.61
C LEU A 166 -8.31 -2.75 -11.95
N VAL A 167 -8.08 -1.59 -12.56
CA VAL A 167 -7.30 -1.49 -13.80
C VAL A 167 -5.88 -2.00 -13.59
N GLY A 168 -5.22 -1.62 -12.49
CA GLY A 168 -3.90 -2.11 -12.10
C GLY A 168 -3.85 -3.64 -12.05
N SER A 169 -4.82 -4.27 -11.37
CA SER A 169 -4.90 -5.73 -11.25
C SER A 169 -5.07 -6.45 -12.59
N PHE A 170 -5.81 -5.87 -13.54
CA PHE A 170 -5.93 -6.43 -14.89
C PHE A 170 -4.64 -6.28 -15.69
N ILE A 171 -3.97 -5.13 -15.55
CA ILE A 171 -2.66 -4.93 -16.17
C ILE A 171 -1.67 -5.95 -15.60
N GLU A 172 -1.61 -6.11 -14.29
CA GLU A 172 -0.70 -7.03 -13.62
C GLU A 172 -0.96 -8.50 -13.98
N ALA A 173 -2.22 -8.92 -14.01
CA ALA A 173 -2.57 -10.32 -14.31
C ALA A 173 -2.44 -10.68 -15.80
N TYR A 174 -2.70 -9.75 -16.72
CA TYR A 174 -2.85 -10.07 -18.15
C TYR A 174 -1.84 -9.40 -19.09
N VAL A 175 -1.35 -8.22 -18.73
CA VAL A 175 -0.51 -7.38 -19.61
C VAL A 175 0.96 -7.50 -19.20
N THR A 176 1.26 -7.39 -17.90
CA THR A 176 2.61 -7.52 -17.36
C THR A 176 3.29 -8.82 -17.81
N PRO A 177 2.66 -10.02 -17.71
CA PRO A 177 3.32 -11.26 -18.11
C PRO A 177 3.66 -11.30 -19.61
N LYS A 178 2.79 -10.72 -20.47
CA LYS A 178 3.02 -10.66 -21.92
C LYS A 178 4.16 -9.72 -22.29
N ILE A 179 4.25 -8.57 -21.63
CA ILE A 179 5.34 -7.62 -21.87
C ILE A 179 6.66 -8.22 -21.41
N VAL A 180 6.67 -8.88 -20.25
CA VAL A 180 7.84 -9.59 -19.74
C VAL A 180 8.28 -10.69 -20.71
N GLU A 181 7.35 -11.49 -21.22
CA GLU A 181 7.60 -12.52 -22.23
C GLU A 181 8.26 -11.94 -23.50
N ILE A 182 7.74 -10.82 -24.01
CA ILE A 182 8.33 -10.12 -25.17
C ILE A 182 9.74 -9.63 -24.86
N VAL A 183 9.98 -9.05 -23.68
CA VAL A 183 11.29 -8.55 -23.26
C VAL A 183 12.30 -9.70 -23.14
N MET A 184 11.87 -10.85 -22.63
CA MET A 184 12.72 -12.05 -22.55
C MET A 184 13.04 -12.64 -23.92
N TYR A 185 12.10 -12.65 -24.87
CA TYR A 185 12.34 -13.19 -26.23
C TYR A 185 13.07 -12.22 -27.17
N SER A 186 13.04 -10.91 -26.89
CA SER A 186 13.62 -9.87 -27.77
C SER A 186 15.07 -9.52 -27.45
N GLY A 187 15.52 -9.72 -26.21
CA GLY A 187 16.95 -9.95 -25.95
C GLY A 187 17.20 -11.45 -26.03
N GLU A 188 18.36 -11.90 -26.49
CA GLU A 188 18.74 -13.32 -26.52
C GLU A 188 18.94 -13.89 -25.09
N TRP A 189 17.94 -13.77 -24.21
CA TRP A 189 17.96 -14.29 -22.86
C TRP A 189 17.46 -15.73 -22.89
N TYR A 190 18.27 -16.63 -23.47
CA TYR A 190 18.12 -18.05 -23.23
C TYR A 190 18.48 -18.31 -21.77
N PHE A 191 17.47 -18.34 -20.90
CA PHE A 191 17.61 -19.12 -19.67
C PHE A 191 17.60 -20.58 -20.12
N ASP A 192 18.79 -21.16 -20.27
CA ASP A 192 18.98 -22.60 -20.34
C ASP A 192 18.47 -23.19 -19.01
N TYR A 193 17.20 -23.57 -19.00
CA TYR A 193 16.58 -24.39 -17.94
C TYR A 193 16.57 -25.86 -18.35
#